data_AF-A0A0F9BZZ4-F1
#
_entry.id   AF-A0A0F9BZZ4-F1
#
_cell.length_a   1.000
_cell.length_b   1.000
_cell.length_c   1.000
_cell.angle_alpha   90.00
_cell.angle_beta   90.00
_cell.angle_gamma   90.00
#
_symmetry.space_group_name_H-M   'P 1'
#
loop_
_entity.id
_entity.type
_entity.pdbx_description
1 polymer ?
#
loop_
_entity_poly.entity_id
_entity_poly.type
_entity_poly.pdbx_seq_one_letter_code
_entity_poly.pdbx_strand_id
1 'polypeptide(L)'
;MRDLTDTEKSHLERLNELSFRKNTAGYFFCIDSRISRSQKGYKRSRIKMMLHLGKWLERWEIVHHKDGNKENDSIENLEVLNQNIHASNHHAGKNKEFPPGWKPANALKPEVIDRIREIAKEMRETDSQGLVNYSEISSGGIVKRVE
;
A
#
# COMPACT_ATOMS: atom_id res chain seq x y z
N MET A 1 2.44 19.42 -6.18
CA MET A 1 2.50 19.04 -4.75
C MET A 1 2.52 20.32 -3.95
N ARG A 2 1.84 20.36 -2.79
CA ARG A 2 1.84 21.55 -1.92
C ARG A 2 2.82 21.37 -0.77
N ASP A 3 3.43 22.47 -0.34
CA ASP A 3 4.22 22.51 0.87
C ASP A 3 3.34 22.36 2.11
N LEU A 4 3.94 21.93 3.21
CA LEU A 4 3.29 21.94 4.51
C LEU A 4 3.08 23.36 5.00
N THR A 5 1.89 23.60 5.55
CA THR A 5 1.63 24.78 6.36
C THR A 5 2.44 24.72 7.66
N ASP A 6 2.68 25.86 8.30
CA ASP A 6 3.44 25.92 9.55
C ASP A 6 2.77 25.14 10.69
N THR A 7 1.43 25.10 10.70
CA THR A 7 0.66 24.26 11.63
C THR A 7 0.93 22.78 11.41
N GLU A 8 1.02 22.33 10.16
CA GLU A 8 1.32 20.93 9.84
C GLU A 8 2.76 20.56 10.19
N LYS A 9 3.73 21.45 9.93
CA LYS A 9 5.12 21.26 10.35
C LYS A 9 5.23 21.16 11.87
N SER A 10 4.61 22.09 12.60
CA SER A 10 4.57 22.07 14.06
C SER A 10 3.94 20.77 14.59
N HIS A 11 2.89 20.29 13.94
CA HIS A 11 2.27 19.02 14.30
C HIS A 11 3.21 17.82 14.10
N LEU A 12 3.96 17.77 12.99
CA LEU A 12 4.94 16.72 12.71
C LEU A 12 6.11 16.73 13.68
N GLU A 13 6.66 17.91 13.98
CA GLU A 13 7.74 18.06 14.97
C GLU A 13 7.32 17.53 16.33
N ARG A 14 6.12 17.94 16.78
CA ARG A 14 5.55 17.42 18.02
C ARG A 14 5.41 15.89 17.99
N LEU A 15 4.95 15.29 16.88
CA LEU A 15 4.84 13.83 16.79
C LEU A 15 6.20 13.15 16.91
N ASN A 16 7.27 13.79 16.44
CA ASN A 16 8.64 13.28 16.52
C ASN A 16 9.21 13.32 17.95
N GLU A 17 8.73 14.26 18.78
CA GLU A 17 9.11 14.41 20.19
C GLU A 17 8.34 13.49 21.16
N LEU A 18 7.28 12.81 20.68
CA LEU A 18 6.51 11.89 21.52
C LEU A 18 7.29 10.63 21.89
N SER A 19 6.90 10.00 22.99
CA SER A 19 7.34 8.65 23.33
C SER A 19 6.84 7.62 22.30
N PHE A 20 7.63 6.57 22.07
CA PHE A 20 7.30 5.50 21.14
C PHE A 20 7.16 4.15 21.84
N ARG A 21 6.19 3.33 21.39
CA ARG A 21 6.01 1.95 21.82
C ARG A 21 6.34 0.99 20.69
N LYS A 22 7.18 -0.01 20.97
CA LYS A 22 7.46 -1.13 20.06
C LYS A 22 6.31 -2.13 20.09
N ASN A 23 5.84 -2.57 18.93
CA ASN A 23 4.86 -3.66 18.84
C ASN A 23 5.56 -5.03 18.71
N THR A 24 4.79 -6.11 18.74
CA THR A 24 5.30 -7.49 18.58
C THR A 24 6.03 -7.73 17.26
N ALA A 25 5.65 -7.02 16.20
CA ALA A 25 6.32 -7.07 14.91
C ALA A 25 7.59 -6.20 14.83
N GLY A 26 7.99 -5.53 15.91
CA GLY A 26 9.20 -4.73 16.02
C GLY A 26 9.11 -3.27 15.54
N TYR A 27 7.93 -2.80 15.15
CA TYR A 27 7.71 -1.41 14.72
C TYR A 27 7.42 -0.48 15.91
N PHE A 28 7.92 0.74 15.84
CA PHE A 28 7.70 1.79 16.83
C PHE A 28 6.54 2.69 16.42
N PHE A 29 5.58 2.89 17.33
CA PHE A 29 4.42 3.77 17.14
C PHE A 29 4.42 4.87 18.19
N CYS A 30 4.12 6.11 17.79
CA CYS A 30 4.01 7.23 18.71
C CYS A 30 2.85 7.00 19.70
N ILE A 31 3.06 7.40 20.95
CA ILE A 31 2.06 7.38 22.00
C ILE A 31 1.53 8.81 22.13
N ASP A 32 0.40 9.09 21.46
CA ASP A 32 -0.26 10.39 21.53
C ASP A 32 -1.47 10.29 22.46
N SER A 33 -1.50 11.08 23.54
CA SER A 33 -2.61 11.10 24.49
C SER A 33 -3.89 11.75 23.95
N ARG A 34 -3.80 12.43 22.80
CA ARG A 34 -4.92 13.14 22.15
C ARG A 34 -5.78 12.24 21.27
N ILE A 35 -5.23 11.10 20.85
CA ILE A 35 -5.98 10.11 20.09
C ILE A 35 -6.55 9.05 21.03
N SER A 36 -7.69 8.48 20.66
CA SER A 36 -8.28 7.39 21.45
C SER A 36 -7.36 6.17 21.45
N ARG A 37 -7.47 5.33 22.49
CA ARG A 37 -6.75 4.05 22.56
C ARG A 37 -7.06 3.10 21.40
N SER A 38 -8.23 3.26 20.76
CA SER A 38 -8.63 2.49 19.57
C SER A 38 -7.97 3.00 18.29
N GLN A 39 -7.50 4.25 18.26
CA GLN A 39 -6.77 4.80 17.13
C GLN A 39 -5.29 4.41 17.20
N LYS A 40 -4.76 4.02 16.04
CA LYS A 40 -3.35 3.66 15.92
C LYS A 40 -2.56 4.92 15.62
N GLY A 41 -1.56 5.22 16.46
CA GLY A 41 -0.62 6.32 16.23
C GLY A 41 0.19 6.12 14.94
N TYR A 42 1.00 7.12 14.61
CA TYR A 42 1.92 7.07 13.47
C TYR A 42 3.16 6.23 13.80
N LYS A 43 3.70 5.55 12.78
CA LYS A 43 4.99 4.85 12.89
C LYS A 43 6.13 5.87 13.02
N ARG A 44 7.13 5.57 13.85
CA ARG A 44 8.33 6.41 14.03
C ARG A 44 9.08 6.67 12.71
N SER A 45 9.32 5.60 11.95
CA SER A 45 9.96 5.69 10.63
C SER A 45 9.19 6.60 9.66
N ARG A 46 7.85 6.56 9.72
CA ARG A 46 6.99 7.43 8.90
C ARG A 46 7.12 8.89 9.31
N ILE A 47 7.10 9.18 10.61
CA ILE A 47 7.25 10.55 11.12
C ILE A 47 8.59 11.13 10.67
N LYS A 48 9.69 10.40 10.86
CA LYS A 48 11.03 10.83 10.44
C LYS A 48 11.13 11.11 8.94
N MET A 49 10.55 10.23 8.12
CA MET A 49 10.53 10.44 6.67
C MET A 49 9.68 11.64 6.26
N MET A 50 8.49 11.84 6.87
CA MET A 50 7.65 13.02 6.59
C MET A 50 8.36 14.32 6.97
N LEU A 51 9.09 14.31 8.09
CA LEU A 51 9.88 15.45 8.54
C LEU A 51 11.01 15.76 7.57
N HIS A 52 11.77 14.73 7.16
CA HIS A 52 12.85 14.89 6.19
C HIS A 52 12.37 15.38 4.82
N LEU A 53 11.24 14.87 4.33
CA LEU A 53 10.66 15.30 3.05
C LEU A 53 9.93 16.64 3.14
N GLY A 54 9.69 17.16 4.35
CA GLY A 54 8.90 18.37 4.55
C GLY A 54 7.47 18.26 4.01
N LYS A 55 6.89 17.05 3.97
CA LYS A 55 5.52 16.80 3.48
C LYS A 55 4.85 15.62 4.19
N TRP A 56 3.52 15.64 4.23
CA TRP A 56 2.74 14.47 4.63
C TRP A 56 2.82 13.41 3.55
N LEU A 57 3.04 12.17 3.98
CA LEU A 57 2.92 11.02 3.10
C LEU A 57 1.45 10.60 3.03
N GLU A 58 1.02 10.20 1.84
CA GLU A 58 -0.29 9.64 1.58
C GLU A 58 -0.39 8.20 2.09
N ARG A 59 -1.62 7.69 2.26
CA ARG A 59 -1.86 6.34 2.81
C ARG A 59 -1.13 5.24 2.02
N TRP A 60 -1.03 5.39 0.71
CA TRP A 60 -0.39 4.43 -0.21
C TRP A 60 1.14 4.58 -0.30
N GLU A 61 1.70 5.65 0.27
CA GLU A 61 3.14 5.86 0.37
C GLU A 61 3.66 5.17 1.63
N ILE A 62 4.27 4.01 1.48
CA ILE A 62 4.73 3.17 2.59
C ILE A 62 6.21 3.40 2.82
N VAL A 63 6.58 3.69 4.07
CA VAL A 63 7.99 3.77 4.48
C VAL A 63 8.51 2.37 4.80
N HIS A 64 9.57 1.96 4.11
CA HIS A 64 10.24 0.68 4.22
C HIS A 64 11.68 0.87 4.71
N HIS A 65 12.19 -0.12 5.46
CA HIS A 65 13.57 -0.16 5.95
C HIS A 65 14.40 -1.03 4.99
N LYS A 66 15.41 -0.46 4.35
CA LYS A 66 16.23 -1.15 3.33
C LYS A 66 17.01 -2.34 3.92
N ASP A 67 17.57 -2.16 5.11
CA ASP A 67 18.33 -3.19 5.83
C ASP A 67 17.45 -4.22 6.58
N GLY A 68 16.13 -4.04 6.59
CA GLY A 68 15.19 -4.86 7.35
C GLY A 68 15.23 -4.64 8.88
N ASN A 69 16.14 -3.82 9.39
CA ASN A 69 16.25 -3.46 10.80
C ASN A 69 15.30 -2.31 11.14
N LYS A 70 14.18 -2.67 11.79
CA LYS A 70 13.11 -1.74 12.19
C LYS A 70 13.50 -0.75 13.29
N GLU A 71 14.70 -0.89 13.88
CA GLU A 71 15.24 0.04 14.86
C GLU A 71 16.10 1.14 14.20
N ASN A 72 16.64 0.87 13.01
CA ASN A 72 17.47 1.81 12.26
C ASN A 72 16.62 2.77 11.43
N ASP A 73 16.17 3.86 12.05
CA ASP A 73 15.42 4.91 11.36
C ASP A 73 16.31 6.05 10.82
N SER A 74 17.54 5.75 10.43
CA SER A 74 18.38 6.69 9.68
C SER A 74 17.74 6.92 8.31
N ILE A 75 17.70 8.17 7.84
CA ILE A 75 16.95 8.53 6.63
C ILE A 75 17.48 7.77 5.41
N GLU A 76 18.77 7.51 5.36
CA GLU A 76 19.45 6.76 4.29
C GLU A 76 18.98 5.31 4.22
N ASN A 77 18.56 4.74 5.37
CA ASN A 77 18.02 3.39 5.49
C ASN A 77 16.51 3.33 5.20
N LEU A 78 15.84 4.47 5.10
CA LEU A 78 14.42 4.54 4.81
C LEU A 78 14.17 4.79 3.32
N GLU A 79 13.10 4.20 2.81
CA GLU A 79 12.62 4.46 1.45
C GLU A 79 11.09 4.55 1.43
N VAL A 80 10.56 5.40 0.56
CA VAL A 80 9.12 5.50 0.32
C VAL A 80 8.79 4.67 -0.91
N LEU A 81 7.99 3.61 -0.72
CA LEU A 81 7.50 2.77 -1.79
C LEU A 81 6.01 2.98 -1.98
N ASN A 82 5.56 2.91 -3.24
CA ASN A 82 4.13 2.79 -3.53
C ASN A 82 3.64 1.40 -3.06
N GLN A 83 2.43 1.31 -2.51
CA GLN A 83 1.80 0.07 -2.06
C GLN A 83 1.92 -1.11 -3.04
N ASN A 84 1.82 -0.86 -4.35
CA ASN A 84 1.99 -1.90 -5.38
C ASN A 84 3.42 -2.47 -5.44
N ILE A 85 4.43 -1.61 -5.27
CA ILE A 85 5.86 -1.98 -5.25
C ILE A 85 6.19 -2.65 -3.91
N HIS A 86 5.65 -2.13 -2.80
CA HIS A 86 5.81 -2.71 -1.47
C HIS A 86 5.25 -4.15 -1.37
N ALA A 87 4.06 -4.39 -1.94
CA ALA A 87 3.48 -5.74 -2.00
C ALA A 87 4.34 -6.68 -2.86
N SER A 88 4.84 -6.19 -4.01
CA SER A 88 5.74 -6.97 -4.87
C SER A 88 7.04 -7.34 -4.16
N ASN A 89 7.69 -6.40 -3.45
CA ASN A 89 8.93 -6.65 -2.70
C ASN A 89 8.76 -7.66 -1.56
N HIS A 90 7.59 -7.72 -0.90
CA HIS A 90 7.28 -8.77 0.08
C HIS A 90 7.10 -10.17 -0.53
N HIS A 91 6.83 -10.23 -1.84
CA HIS A 91 6.71 -11.48 -2.59
C HIS A 91 7.98 -11.84 -3.39
N ALA A 92 8.87 -10.89 -3.65
CA ALA A 92 10.04 -11.03 -4.53
C ALA A 92 11.20 -11.89 -3.96
N GLY A 93 11.03 -12.53 -2.80
CA GLY A 93 12.01 -13.45 -2.21
C GLY A 93 11.41 -14.71 -1.62
N LYS A 94 10.09 -14.91 -1.75
CA LYS A 94 9.47 -16.20 -1.41
C LYS A 94 9.45 -16.99 -2.70
N ASN A 95 10.35 -17.95 -2.86
CA ASN A 95 10.12 -19.07 -3.77
C ASN A 95 8.74 -19.61 -3.43
N LYS A 96 7.72 -19.24 -4.21
CA LYS A 96 6.42 -19.87 -4.13
C LYS A 96 6.66 -21.24 -4.72
N GLU A 97 6.93 -22.23 -3.87
CA GLU A 97 6.55 -23.59 -4.22
C GLU A 97 5.05 -23.52 -4.49
N PHE A 98 4.71 -23.47 -5.77
CA PHE A 98 3.32 -23.50 -6.19
C PHE A 98 2.76 -24.86 -5.71
N PRO A 99 1.55 -24.89 -5.14
CA PRO A 99 0.90 -26.14 -4.81
C PRO A 99 0.93 -27.06 -6.04
N PRO A 100 1.12 -28.39 -5.89
CA PRO A 100 1.11 -29.30 -7.02
C PRO A 100 -0.14 -29.08 -7.87
N GLY A 101 0.04 -28.72 -9.15
CA GLY A 101 -1.05 -28.44 -10.10
C GLY A 101 -1.31 -26.95 -10.40
N TRP A 102 -0.68 -26.01 -9.70
CA TRP A 102 -0.78 -24.58 -10.02
C TRP A 102 0.21 -24.19 -11.13
N LYS A 103 -0.30 -23.64 -12.25
CA LYS A 103 0.53 -23.08 -13.32
C LYS A 103 0.47 -21.55 -13.28
N PRO A 104 1.60 -20.82 -13.15
CA PRO A 104 1.57 -19.36 -13.19
C PRO A 104 1.05 -18.88 -14.54
N ALA A 105 0.49 -17.67 -14.62
CA ALA A 105 -0.02 -17.09 -15.87
C ALA A 105 1.03 -17.07 -17.01
N ASN A 106 2.31 -17.07 -16.65
CA ASN A 106 3.47 -17.14 -17.53
C ASN A 106 3.63 -18.51 -18.23
N ALA A 107 2.87 -19.53 -17.80
CA ALA A 107 2.81 -20.86 -18.39
C ALA A 107 1.60 -21.04 -19.33
N LEU A 108 0.79 -20.00 -19.54
CA LEU A 108 -0.24 -19.97 -20.57
C LEU A 108 0.44 -19.84 -21.93
N LYS A 109 -0.04 -20.60 -22.91
CA LYS A 109 0.44 -20.48 -24.29
C LYS A 109 0.18 -19.05 -24.80
N PRO A 110 1.06 -18.48 -25.64
CA PRO A 110 0.89 -17.12 -26.18
C PRO A 110 -0.50 -16.85 -26.75
N GLU A 111 -1.09 -17.83 -27.45
CA GLU A 111 -2.45 -17.81 -27.99
C GLU A 111 -3.55 -17.54 -26.94
N VAL A 112 -3.38 -18.01 -25.70
CA VAL A 112 -4.33 -17.78 -24.60
C VAL A 112 -4.16 -16.37 -24.03
N ILE A 113 -2.92 -15.87 -23.97
CA ILE A 113 -2.62 -14.53 -23.48
C ILE A 113 -3.19 -13.48 -24.45
N ASP A 114 -3.04 -13.71 -25.76
CA ASP A 114 -3.56 -12.82 -26.79
C ASP A 114 -5.09 -12.79 -26.76
N ARG A 115 -5.75 -13.94 -26.55
CA ARG A 115 -7.21 -13.99 -26.38
C ARG A 115 -7.69 -13.22 -25.15
N ILE A 116 -6.97 -13.31 -24.02
CA ILE A 116 -7.31 -12.54 -22.80
C ILE A 116 -7.18 -11.03 -23.06
N ARG A 117 -6.15 -10.61 -23.82
CA ARG A 117 -5.95 -9.21 -24.18
C ARG A 117 -7.03 -8.69 -25.12
N GLU A 118 -7.46 -9.49 -26.09
CA GLU A 118 -8.60 -9.15 -26.95
C GLU A 118 -9.89 -8.98 -26.15
N ILE A 119 -10.23 -9.94 -25.28
CA ILE A 119 -11.41 -9.83 -24.42
C ILE A 119 -11.34 -8.57 -23.55
N ALA A 120 -10.20 -8.28 -22.94
CA ALA A 120 -10.02 -7.08 -22.12
C ALA A 120 -10.04 -5.76 -22.93
N LYS A 121 -9.83 -5.83 -24.25
CA LYS A 121 -9.95 -4.70 -25.18
C LYS A 121 -11.41 -4.52 -25.60
N GLU A 122 -12.11 -5.60 -25.95
CA GLU A 122 -13.54 -5.61 -26.26
C GLU A 122 -14.39 -5.11 -25.09
N MET A 123 -14.07 -5.53 -23.86
CA MET A 123 -14.73 -5.03 -22.65
C MET A 123 -14.53 -3.51 -22.49
N ARG A 124 -13.31 -3.01 -22.73
CA ARG A 124 -13.01 -1.57 -22.67
C ARG A 124 -13.69 -0.77 -23.78
N GLU A 125 -13.80 -1.34 -24.98
CA GLU A 125 -14.53 -0.73 -26.09
C GLU A 125 -16.03 -0.68 -25.80
N THR A 126 -16.59 -1.73 -25.21
CA THR A 126 -18.01 -1.78 -24.79
C THR A 126 -18.31 -0.77 -23.68
N ASP A 127 -17.39 -0.61 -22.72
CA ASP A 127 -17.45 0.42 -21.67
C ASP A 127 -17.36 1.83 -22.27
N SER A 128 -16.53 2.03 -23.31
CA SER A 128 -16.38 3.33 -24.00
C SER A 128 -17.60 3.72 -24.85
N GLN A 129 -18.41 2.74 -25.28
CA GLN A 129 -19.69 2.96 -25.96
C GLN A 129 -20.85 3.22 -24.97
N GLY A 130 -20.57 3.23 -23.65
CA GLY A 130 -21.56 3.58 -22.62
C GLY A 130 -22.66 2.55 -22.42
N LEU A 131 -22.46 1.29 -22.84
CA LEU A 131 -23.45 0.22 -22.70
C LEU A 131 -23.43 -0.48 -21.33
N VAL A 132 -22.45 -0.17 -20.47
CA VAL A 132 -22.31 -0.76 -19.14
C VAL A 132 -22.70 0.27 -18.07
N ASN A 133 -23.87 0.06 -17.47
CA ASN A 133 -24.39 0.93 -16.41
C ASN A 133 -23.86 0.46 -15.04
N TYR A 134 -22.86 1.15 -14.50
CA TYR A 134 -22.18 0.78 -13.24
C TYR A 134 -23.03 0.97 -11.97
N SER A 135 -24.32 1.34 -12.08
CA SER A 135 -25.20 1.55 -10.93
C SER A 135 -25.59 0.28 -10.17
N GLU A 136 -25.36 -0.93 -10.72
CA GLU A 136 -25.72 -2.19 -10.05
C GLU A 136 -24.56 -2.85 -9.29
N ILE A 137 -23.32 -2.36 -9.42
CA ILE A 137 -22.17 -2.91 -8.72
C ILE A 137 -21.92 -2.09 -7.44
N SER A 138 -22.93 -2.04 -6.58
CA SER A 138 -22.75 -1.50 -5.23
C SER A 138 -22.38 -2.62 -4.26
N SER A 139 -21.18 -2.47 -3.66
CA SER A 139 -20.79 -2.95 -2.33
C SER A 139 -21.25 -4.36 -1.92
N GLY A 140 -20.41 -5.36 -2.22
CA GLY A 140 -20.49 -6.70 -1.62
C GLY A 140 -20.70 -7.78 -2.67
N GLY A 141 -19.61 -8.20 -3.32
CA GLY A 141 -19.62 -9.17 -4.42
C GLY A 141 -20.17 -10.55 -4.05
N ILE A 142 -21.49 -10.69 -4.08
CA ILE A 142 -22.22 -11.95 -4.22
C ILE A 142 -23.04 -11.82 -5.50
N VAL A 143 -22.62 -12.51 -6.56
CA VAL A 143 -23.44 -12.66 -7.76
C VAL A 143 -24.20 -13.98 -7.62
N LYS A 144 -25.52 -13.91 -7.43
CA LYS A 144 -26.41 -15.06 -7.52
C LYS A 144 -26.48 -15.53 -8.98
N ARG A 145 -26.37 -16.84 -9.19
CA ARG A 145 -26.73 -17.50 -10.45
C ARG A 145 -28.24 -17.38 -10.63
N VAL A 146 -28.68 -16.86 -11.76
CA VAL A 146 -30.10 -16.92 -12.18
C VAL A 146 -30.24 -18.15 -13.07
N GLU A 147 -31.23 -18.99 -12.78
CA GLU A 147 -31.67 -20.12 -13.63
C GLU A 147 -32.44 -19.61 -14.86
#